data_AF-A0AAD7X5H7-F1
#
_entry.id   AF-A0AAD7X5H7-F1
#
_cell.length_a   1.000
_cell.length_b   1.000
_cell.length_c   1.000
_cell.angle_alpha   90.00
_cell.angle_beta   90.00
_cell.angle_gamma   90.00
#
_symmetry.space_group_name_H-M   'P 1'
#
loop_
_entity.id
_entity.type
_entity.pdbx_description
1 polymer ?
#
loop_
_entity_poly.entity_id
_entity_poly.type
_entity_poly.pdbx_seq_one_letter_code
_entity_poly.pdbx_strand_id
1 'polypeptide(L)'
;MPLLVVYNPVCGDRSAKTLFDNHVLPLLSQHNLTPDKVVATESSGHVGNIVADFLTSFPDQSISVILGSGDGTLHELINVLNNIPSSKPFPRVHLALVPCGTANALYSSLFLTSPEDDPVQYKLKSVQAFISGNHRSVPLNLAISVISPPRVAPPAKAAPKQFSISAVVASTALHASILHDSEALRETDPTMERFKTAAFQNITRWYYATVELFARKGPEVVEVYDPATGTFVSHESSTEDEPIVDLVGPFAYFLSTVNVDRLEPAFRITPKAKDLLQEDGTAALDLVMIRPMRDPSYVMDSEEARKAFAEKIGAVLGAAYQDGAHVNLRYAEDGSITTEGDGPTVVEYVRCGGWAWEPDDIDERAHLVCADGDILTIPTGGKVTCTAATPMNDQTGFAVYA
;
A
#
# COMPACT_ATOMS: atom_id res chain seq x y z
N MET A 1 2.75 18.89 23.19
CA MET A 1 2.28 17.51 22.93
C MET A 1 3.41 16.58 23.38
N PRO A 2 3.14 15.48 24.11
CA PRO A 2 4.17 14.50 24.44
C PRO A 2 4.89 14.01 23.18
N LEU A 3 6.22 13.95 23.24
CA LEU A 3 7.10 13.66 22.11
C LEU A 3 7.90 12.38 22.37
N LEU A 4 7.63 11.37 21.56
CA LEU A 4 8.38 10.13 21.51
C LEU A 4 9.25 10.09 20.25
N VAL A 5 10.49 9.61 20.38
CA VAL A 5 11.37 9.33 19.24
C VAL A 5 11.63 7.84 19.21
N VAL A 6 11.25 7.18 18.11
CA VAL A 6 11.50 5.76 17.89
C VAL A 6 12.21 5.56 16.56
N TYR A 7 13.22 4.69 16.51
CA TYR A 7 13.84 4.29 15.26
C TYR A 7 14.12 2.80 15.22
N ASN A 8 14.05 2.22 14.02
CA ASN A 8 14.41 0.84 13.76
C ASN A 8 15.88 0.75 13.32
N PRO A 9 16.80 0.21 14.13
CA PRO A 9 18.22 0.21 13.81
C PRO A 9 18.59 -0.73 12.65
N VAL A 10 17.73 -1.68 12.28
CA VAL A 10 18.01 -2.68 11.25
C VAL A 10 17.22 -2.46 9.96
N CYS A 11 16.43 -1.38 9.85
CA CYS A 11 15.72 -1.07 8.62
C CYS A 11 16.66 -0.52 7.52
N GLY A 12 16.27 -0.74 6.26
CA GLY A 12 16.99 -0.25 5.09
C GLY A 12 18.49 -0.60 5.11
N ASP A 13 19.32 0.41 4.97
CA ASP A 13 20.79 0.33 4.97
C ASP A 13 21.41 0.36 6.38
N ARG A 14 20.59 0.26 7.43
CA ARG A 14 20.99 0.31 8.86
C ARG A 14 21.60 1.65 9.29
N SER A 15 21.35 2.73 8.54
CA SER A 15 21.84 4.08 8.86
C SER A 15 20.95 4.84 9.85
N ALA A 16 19.80 4.29 10.25
CA ALA A 16 18.79 4.98 11.05
C ALA A 16 19.38 5.58 12.34
N LYS A 17 20.18 4.83 13.09
CA LYS A 17 20.80 5.32 14.33
C LYS A 17 21.69 6.53 14.08
N THR A 18 22.58 6.45 13.09
CA THR A 18 23.49 7.54 12.72
C THR A 18 22.72 8.77 12.26
N LEU A 19 21.66 8.59 11.47
CA LEU A 19 20.80 9.69 11.04
C LEU A 19 20.15 10.41 12.23
N PHE A 20 19.69 9.64 13.23
CA PHE A 20 19.06 10.20 14.41
C PHE A 20 20.05 10.94 15.32
N ASP A 21 21.20 10.32 15.59
CA ASP A 21 22.23 10.91 16.45
C ASP A 21 22.81 12.20 15.85
N ASN A 22 23.03 12.22 14.53
CA ASN A 22 23.75 13.32 13.87
C ASN A 22 22.83 14.41 13.32
N HIS A 23 21.55 14.11 13.06
CA HIS A 23 20.67 15.05 12.36
C HIS A 23 19.33 15.26 13.06
N VAL A 24 18.59 14.21 13.42
CA VAL A 24 17.25 14.37 14.02
C VAL A 24 17.33 14.97 15.42
N LEU A 25 18.07 14.36 16.34
CA LEU A 25 18.16 14.83 17.72
C LEU A 25 18.81 16.23 17.82
N PRO A 26 19.89 16.54 17.08
CA PRO A 26 20.42 17.90 17.03
C PRO A 26 19.42 18.93 16.50
N LEU A 27 18.63 18.59 15.47
CA LEU A 27 17.61 19.49 14.92
C LEU A 27 16.52 19.83 15.95
N LEU A 28 16.08 18.84 16.75
CA LEU A 28 15.15 19.07 17.86
C LEU A 28 15.76 19.98 18.93
N SER A 29 17.01 19.73 19.32
CA SER A 29 17.72 20.54 20.31
C SER A 29 17.88 21.99 19.87
N GLN A 30 18.15 22.24 18.57
CA GLN A 30 18.24 23.60 18.01
C GLN A 30 16.93 24.38 18.14
N HIS A 31 15.79 23.68 18.17
CA HIS A 31 14.46 24.26 18.35
C HIS A 31 13.94 24.17 19.79
N ASN A 32 14.82 23.86 20.75
CA ASN A 32 14.49 23.70 22.17
C ASN A 32 13.42 22.63 22.45
N LEU A 33 13.33 21.61 21.58
CA LEU A 33 12.45 20.46 21.76
C LEU A 33 13.25 19.31 22.38
N THR A 34 12.78 18.82 23.53
CA THR A 34 13.36 17.65 24.21
C THR A 34 12.34 16.52 24.16
N PRO A 35 12.65 15.36 23.54
CA PRO A 35 11.80 14.19 23.59
C PRO A 35 11.60 13.69 25.02
N ASP A 36 10.38 13.24 25.35
CA ASP A 36 10.09 12.54 26.60
C ASP A 36 10.82 11.20 26.66
N LYS A 37 10.99 10.54 25.50
CA LYS A 37 11.71 9.27 25.38
C LYS A 37 12.33 9.12 23.99
N VAL A 38 13.50 8.50 23.93
CA VAL A 38 14.17 8.06 22.69
C VAL A 38 14.43 6.56 22.80
N VAL A 39 13.93 5.77 21.84
CA VAL A 39 13.97 4.30 21.90
C VAL A 39 14.36 3.71 20.55
N ALA A 40 15.27 2.74 20.56
CA ALA A 40 15.53 1.88 19.40
C ALA A 40 14.62 0.64 19.49
N THR A 41 14.05 0.21 18.37
CA THR A 41 13.35 -1.09 18.34
C THR A 41 14.36 -2.24 18.37
N GLU A 42 13.90 -3.40 18.83
CA GLU A 42 14.76 -4.58 19.05
C GLU A 42 14.25 -5.83 18.31
N SER A 43 12.96 -5.85 17.96
CA SER A 43 12.30 -6.98 17.33
C SER A 43 11.02 -6.52 16.60
N SER A 44 10.45 -7.40 15.78
CA SER A 44 9.18 -7.15 15.09
C SER A 44 8.05 -6.92 16.11
N GLY A 45 7.19 -5.94 15.84
CA GLY A 45 6.08 -5.53 16.71
C GLY A 45 6.51 -4.67 17.90
N HIS A 46 7.80 -4.54 18.21
CA HIS A 46 8.29 -3.78 19.36
C HIS A 46 7.90 -2.29 19.27
N VAL A 47 7.89 -1.70 18.06
CA VAL A 47 7.45 -0.31 17.85
C VAL A 47 6.03 -0.06 18.37
N GLY A 48 5.12 -1.01 18.14
CA GLY A 48 3.73 -0.91 18.59
C GLY A 48 3.62 -0.93 20.11
N ASN A 49 4.37 -1.81 20.76
CA ASN A 49 4.42 -1.90 22.22
C ASN A 49 5.00 -0.61 22.84
N ILE A 50 6.07 -0.07 22.27
CA ILE A 50 6.68 1.19 22.73
C ILE A 50 5.67 2.34 22.70
N VAL A 51 4.91 2.46 21.59
CA VAL A 51 3.92 3.53 21.44
C VAL A 51 2.70 3.30 22.33
N ALA A 52 2.26 2.06 22.51
CA ALA A 52 1.17 1.71 23.43
C ALA A 52 1.50 2.07 24.89
N ASP A 53 2.72 1.74 25.34
CA ASP A 53 3.20 2.08 26.67
C ASP A 53 3.29 3.60 26.86
N PHE A 54 3.73 4.31 25.82
CA PHE A 54 3.80 5.76 25.83
C PHE A 54 2.42 6.41 25.91
N LEU A 55 1.44 5.93 25.13
CA LEU A 55 0.04 6.36 25.21
C LEU A 55 -0.54 6.14 26.62
N THR A 56 -0.19 5.04 27.29
CA THR A 56 -0.63 4.75 28.66
C THR A 56 -0.08 5.77 29.67
N SER A 57 1.07 6.37 29.39
CA SER A 57 1.68 7.42 30.23
C SER A 57 0.98 8.78 30.07
N PHE A 58 0.23 8.97 28.98
CA PHE A 58 -0.48 10.20 28.64
C PHE A 58 -1.93 9.90 28.23
N PRO A 59 -2.77 9.41 29.18
CA PRO A 59 -4.13 9.00 28.86
C PRO A 59 -4.94 10.16 28.27
N ASP A 60 -5.76 9.85 27.27
CA ASP A 60 -6.63 10.79 26.54
C ASP A 60 -5.91 11.97 25.84
N GLN A 61 -4.59 11.94 25.73
CA GLN A 61 -3.80 12.97 25.02
C GLN A 61 -3.24 12.45 23.71
N SER A 62 -3.34 13.26 22.65
CA SER A 62 -2.60 13.02 21.41
C SER A 62 -1.10 13.08 21.67
N ILE A 63 -0.34 12.28 20.92
CA ILE A 63 1.12 12.22 21.01
C ILE A 63 1.76 12.50 19.66
N SER A 64 2.99 13.02 19.68
CA SER A 64 3.85 13.12 18.51
C SER A 64 4.92 12.01 18.58
N VAL A 65 5.11 11.29 17.48
CA VAL A 65 6.12 10.26 17.35
C VAL A 65 7.00 10.60 16.14
N ILE A 66 8.29 10.83 16.36
CA ILE A 66 9.27 10.86 15.28
C ILE A 66 9.70 9.42 15.02
N LEU A 67 9.37 8.89 13.85
CA LEU A 67 9.51 7.48 13.52
C LEU A 67 10.56 7.29 12.41
N GLY A 68 11.73 6.78 12.80
CA GLY A 68 12.82 6.40 11.90
C GLY A 68 12.64 4.99 11.38
N SER A 69 11.94 4.83 10.26
CA SER A 69 11.62 3.51 9.75
C SER A 69 11.32 3.47 8.25
N GLY A 70 11.02 2.27 7.75
CA GLY A 70 10.30 2.07 6.49
C GLY A 70 8.82 1.76 6.72
N ASP A 71 8.10 1.49 5.63
CA ASP A 71 6.66 1.23 5.64
C ASP A 71 6.29 0.01 6.51
N GLY A 72 7.09 -1.06 6.49
CA GLY A 72 6.83 -2.26 7.30
C GLY A 72 6.83 -2.02 8.83
N THR A 73 7.67 -1.11 9.34
CA THR A 73 7.62 -0.78 10.78
C THR A 73 6.42 0.10 11.12
N LEU A 74 5.98 0.95 10.18
CA LEU A 74 4.71 1.67 10.34
C LEU A 74 3.52 0.68 10.35
N HIS A 75 3.56 -0.32 9.47
CA HIS A 75 2.58 -1.41 9.44
C HIS A 75 2.51 -2.15 10.79
N GLU A 76 3.65 -2.53 11.35
CA GLU A 76 3.71 -3.16 12.68
C GLU A 76 3.09 -2.28 13.77
N LEU A 77 3.42 -0.98 13.79
CA LEU A 77 2.85 -0.01 14.73
C LEU A 77 1.32 0.03 14.63
N ILE A 78 0.79 0.15 13.41
CA ILE A 78 -0.65 0.23 13.15
C ILE A 78 -1.35 -1.04 13.63
N ASN A 79 -0.84 -2.22 13.25
CA ASN A 79 -1.49 -3.49 13.58
C ASN A 79 -1.45 -3.79 15.07
N VAL A 80 -0.31 -3.56 15.74
CA VAL A 80 -0.22 -3.77 17.20
C VAL A 80 -1.21 -2.87 17.94
N LEU A 81 -1.24 -1.57 17.64
CA LEU A 81 -2.15 -0.65 18.34
C LEU A 81 -3.63 -0.99 18.12
N ASN A 82 -4.01 -1.43 16.91
CA ASN A 82 -5.38 -1.84 16.62
C ASN A 82 -5.76 -3.22 17.20
N ASN A 83 -4.77 -4.06 17.51
CA ASN A 83 -4.99 -5.37 18.12
C ASN A 83 -5.06 -5.32 19.66
N ILE A 84 -4.71 -4.18 20.29
CA ILE A 84 -4.85 -4.01 21.73
C ILE A 84 -6.35 -3.92 22.08
N PRO A 85 -6.89 -4.85 22.90
CA PRO A 85 -8.28 -4.79 23.30
C PRO A 85 -8.56 -3.50 24.08
N SER A 86 -9.46 -2.67 23.55
CA SER A 86 -9.86 -1.42 24.21
C SER A 86 -11.34 -1.14 23.99
N SER A 87 -12.00 -0.59 25.01
CA SER A 87 -13.38 -0.10 24.91
C SER A 87 -13.48 1.28 24.27
N LYS A 88 -12.35 1.95 24.03
CA LYS A 88 -12.25 3.29 23.44
C LYS A 88 -11.16 3.31 22.36
N PRO A 89 -11.33 4.05 21.26
CA PRO A 89 -10.24 4.32 20.32
C PRO A 89 -9.06 4.99 21.04
N PHE A 90 -7.83 4.72 20.60
CA PHE A 90 -6.66 5.40 21.12
C PHE A 90 -6.60 6.87 20.64
N PRO A 91 -6.05 7.80 21.45
CA PRO A 91 -5.85 9.20 21.06
C PRO A 91 -5.01 9.33 19.80
N ARG A 92 -5.12 10.45 19.08
CA ARG A 92 -4.38 10.66 17.82
C ARG A 92 -2.87 10.48 18.01
N VAL A 93 -2.27 9.67 17.16
CA VAL A 93 -0.83 9.52 17.02
C VAL A 93 -0.38 10.30 15.79
N HIS A 94 0.30 11.43 16.01
CA HIS A 94 0.91 12.22 14.93
C HIS A 94 2.32 11.72 14.65
N LEU A 95 2.63 11.43 13.40
CA LEU A 95 3.87 10.81 12.97
C LEU A 95 4.71 11.82 12.19
N ALA A 96 5.95 12.05 12.63
CA ALA A 96 6.99 12.66 11.82
C ALA A 96 7.87 11.54 11.26
N LEU A 97 7.68 11.22 9.99
CA LEU A 97 8.35 10.08 9.35
C LEU A 97 9.78 10.45 8.96
N VAL A 98 10.74 9.59 9.29
CA VAL A 98 12.12 9.69 8.79
C VAL A 98 12.39 8.43 7.97
N PRO A 99 12.55 8.53 6.63
CA PRO A 99 12.53 7.40 5.71
C PRO A 99 13.87 6.64 5.76
N CYS A 100 13.96 5.72 6.72
CA CYS A 100 15.13 4.88 6.93
C CYS A 100 15.01 3.50 6.25
N GLY A 101 13.83 3.18 5.69
CA GLY A 101 13.60 1.95 4.94
C GLY A 101 14.13 2.00 3.51
N THR A 102 13.79 0.97 2.74
CA THR A 102 14.23 0.83 1.34
C THR A 102 13.40 1.68 0.39
N ALA A 103 12.08 1.50 0.38
CA ALA A 103 11.18 2.13 -0.58
C ALA A 103 10.53 3.40 -0.01
N ASN A 104 10.02 3.33 1.23
CA ASN A 104 9.39 4.44 1.96
C ASN A 104 8.24 5.09 1.17
N ALA A 105 7.36 4.27 0.63
CA ALA A 105 6.27 4.64 -0.26
C ALA A 105 5.45 5.81 0.29
N LEU A 106 5.04 5.74 1.57
CA LEU A 106 4.26 6.82 2.19
C LEU A 106 5.04 8.13 2.24
N TYR A 107 6.33 8.06 2.59
CA TYR A 107 7.18 9.24 2.64
C TYR A 107 7.39 9.85 1.25
N SER A 108 7.69 9.02 0.25
CA SER A 108 7.92 9.47 -1.12
C SER A 108 6.65 10.00 -1.80
N SER A 109 5.48 9.53 -1.37
CA SER A 109 4.23 10.19 -1.74
C SER A 109 4.12 11.56 -1.07
N LEU A 110 4.29 11.70 0.24
CA LEU A 110 4.11 13.00 0.90
C LEU A 110 5.16 14.04 0.49
N PHE A 111 6.40 13.62 0.27
CA PHE A 111 7.52 14.49 -0.04
C PHE A 111 8.19 14.08 -1.34
N LEU A 112 7.98 14.87 -2.39
CA LEU A 112 8.64 14.68 -3.68
C LEU A 112 10.13 15.00 -3.57
N THR A 113 10.94 14.17 -4.22
CA THR A 113 12.39 14.39 -4.40
C THR A 113 12.63 15.28 -5.62
N SER A 114 13.50 16.28 -5.47
CA SER A 114 14.13 16.99 -6.59
C SER A 114 15.55 16.45 -6.82
N PRO A 115 16.08 16.43 -8.06
CA PRO A 115 17.50 16.12 -8.31
C PRO A 115 18.49 17.00 -7.56
N GLU A 116 18.06 18.20 -7.14
CA GLU A 116 18.86 19.16 -6.37
C GLU A 116 18.72 19.00 -4.85
N ASP A 117 17.82 18.12 -4.38
CA ASP A 117 17.60 17.93 -2.94
C ASP A 117 18.85 17.36 -2.27
N ASP A 118 19.30 18.01 -1.19
CA ASP A 118 20.27 17.39 -0.27
C ASP A 118 19.64 16.12 0.33
N PRO A 119 20.29 14.94 0.24
CA PRO A 119 19.70 13.69 0.69
C PRO A 119 19.32 13.69 2.17
N VAL A 120 20.06 14.39 3.02
CA VAL A 120 19.75 14.46 4.45
C VAL A 120 18.57 15.40 4.68
N GLN A 121 18.57 16.59 4.08
CA GLN A 121 17.43 17.51 4.19
C GLN A 121 16.15 16.90 3.65
N TYR A 122 16.23 16.13 2.55
CA TYR A 122 15.08 15.38 2.03
C TYR A 122 14.48 14.47 3.09
N LYS A 123 15.30 13.72 3.85
CA LYS A 123 14.84 12.80 4.90
C LYS A 123 14.30 13.52 6.16
N LEU A 124 14.54 14.82 6.29
CA LEU A 124 14.11 15.61 7.45
C LEU A 124 12.83 16.41 7.20
N LYS A 125 12.26 16.42 5.98
CA LYS A 125 11.08 17.26 5.63
C LYS A 125 9.89 17.04 6.58
N SER A 126 9.57 15.80 6.96
CA SER A 126 8.48 15.54 7.93
C SER A 126 8.79 16.02 9.35
N VAL A 127 10.05 15.89 9.79
CA VAL A 127 10.50 16.43 11.09
C VAL A 127 10.47 17.96 11.08
N GLN A 128 10.85 18.59 9.97
CA GLN A 128 10.75 20.03 9.78
C GLN A 128 9.28 20.49 9.79
N ALA A 129 8.37 19.74 9.16
CA ALA A 129 6.93 20.01 9.21
C ALA A 129 6.39 19.94 10.64
N PHE A 130 6.81 18.94 11.43
CA PHE A 130 6.50 18.84 12.86
C PHE A 130 7.00 20.04 13.66
N ILE A 131 8.25 20.47 13.44
CA ILE A 131 8.86 21.59 14.16
C ILE A 131 8.25 22.93 13.73
N SER A 132 7.79 23.03 12.49
CA SER A 132 7.14 24.23 11.98
C SER A 132 5.87 24.49 12.80
N GLY A 133 5.74 25.69 13.38
CA GLY A 133 4.68 26.01 14.33
C GLY A 133 3.24 25.82 13.83
N ASN A 134 3.05 25.57 12.53
CA ASN A 134 1.76 25.27 11.91
C ASN A 134 1.26 23.84 12.20
N HIS A 135 2.14 22.90 12.59
CA HIS A 135 1.81 21.51 12.97
C HIS A 135 0.77 20.83 12.04
N ARG A 136 0.78 21.13 10.74
CA ARG A 136 -0.17 20.56 9.80
C ARG A 136 0.09 19.06 9.71
N SER A 137 -0.96 18.26 9.91
CA SER A 137 -0.87 16.82 9.75
C SER A 137 -2.01 16.33 8.87
N VAL A 138 -1.71 15.32 8.07
CA VAL A 138 -2.64 14.66 7.16
C VAL A 138 -3.10 13.36 7.83
N PRO A 139 -4.40 13.19 8.13
CA PRO A 139 -4.93 11.93 8.64
C PRO A 139 -4.68 10.79 7.66
N LEU A 140 -4.29 9.62 8.16
CA LEU A 140 -4.13 8.44 7.32
C LEU A 140 -5.45 7.68 7.21
N ASN A 141 -5.87 7.41 5.98
CA ASN A 141 -6.86 6.38 5.72
C ASN A 141 -6.20 4.99 5.87
N LEU A 142 -6.99 3.97 6.17
CA LEU A 142 -6.49 2.61 6.36
C LEU A 142 -7.19 1.66 5.39
N ALA A 143 -6.45 0.71 4.84
CA ALA A 143 -6.98 -0.41 4.08
C ALA A 143 -7.06 -1.63 5.01
N ILE A 144 -8.27 -2.09 5.31
CA ILE A 144 -8.51 -3.19 6.24
C ILE A 144 -8.73 -4.46 5.43
N SER A 145 -7.76 -5.37 5.46
CA SER A 145 -7.83 -6.68 4.84
C SER A 145 -8.34 -7.72 5.83
N VAL A 146 -9.41 -8.42 5.48
CA VAL A 146 -10.03 -9.49 6.25
C VAL A 146 -9.95 -10.79 5.48
N ILE A 147 -9.12 -11.72 5.93
CA ILE A 147 -9.03 -13.06 5.35
C ILE A 147 -10.05 -13.95 6.04
N SER A 148 -11.00 -14.44 5.26
CA SER A 148 -12.08 -15.31 5.70
C SER A 148 -11.82 -16.75 5.24
N PRO A 149 -11.80 -17.73 6.15
CA PRO A 149 -11.71 -19.14 5.79
C PRO A 149 -12.97 -19.65 5.09
N PRO A 150 -12.92 -20.84 4.45
CA PRO A 150 -14.09 -21.46 3.84
C PRO A 150 -15.24 -21.62 4.83
N ARG A 151 -16.47 -21.49 4.31
CA ARG A 151 -17.67 -21.79 5.10
C ARG A 151 -17.70 -23.28 5.40
N VAL A 152 -17.81 -23.63 6.69
CA VAL A 152 -17.98 -25.01 7.13
C VAL A 152 -19.40 -25.26 7.60
N ALA A 153 -19.97 -26.41 7.24
CA ALA A 153 -21.29 -26.81 7.69
C ALA A 153 -21.26 -27.19 9.19
N PRO A 154 -22.31 -26.87 9.98
CA PRO A 154 -22.43 -27.34 11.35
C PRO A 154 -22.34 -28.87 11.41
N PRO A 155 -21.65 -29.47 12.42
CA PRO A 155 -21.17 -28.87 13.67
C PRO A 155 -19.72 -28.35 13.63
N ALA A 156 -19.06 -28.32 12.46
CA ALA A 156 -17.68 -27.87 12.36
C ALA A 156 -17.56 -26.38 12.69
N LYS A 157 -16.53 -26.01 13.47
CA LYS A 157 -16.25 -24.62 13.83
C LYS A 157 -15.36 -24.01 12.76
N ALA A 158 -15.78 -22.90 12.17
CA ALA A 158 -14.96 -22.15 11.22
C ALA A 158 -13.66 -21.68 11.89
N ALA A 159 -12.56 -21.68 11.13
CA ALA A 159 -11.32 -21.05 11.58
C ALA A 159 -11.56 -19.55 11.86
N PRO A 160 -10.78 -18.93 12.76
CA PRO A 160 -10.88 -17.50 13.00
C PRO A 160 -10.48 -16.72 11.73
N LYS A 161 -11.14 -15.59 11.51
CA LYS A 161 -10.72 -14.62 10.49
C LYS A 161 -9.37 -14.02 10.88
N GLN A 162 -8.54 -13.76 9.88
CA GLN A 162 -7.31 -12.99 10.07
C GLN A 162 -7.52 -11.56 9.55
N PHE A 163 -6.84 -10.61 10.18
CA PHE A 163 -6.95 -9.20 9.88
C PHE A 163 -5.56 -8.63 9.67
N SER A 164 -5.43 -7.73 8.69
CA SER A 164 -4.24 -6.92 8.50
C SER A 164 -4.64 -5.54 8.03
N ILE A 165 -4.02 -4.52 8.62
CA ILE A 165 -4.36 -3.12 8.39
C ILE A 165 -3.18 -2.44 7.72
N SER A 166 -3.41 -1.93 6.52
CA SER A 166 -2.41 -1.25 5.69
C SER A 166 -2.62 0.26 5.67
N ALA A 167 -1.52 1.02 5.61
CA ALA A 167 -1.53 2.45 5.34
C ALA A 167 -0.96 2.80 3.95
N VAL A 168 -0.38 1.83 3.24
CA VAL A 168 0.24 2.05 1.94
C VAL A 168 -0.48 1.24 0.87
N VAL A 169 -0.38 -0.09 0.95
CA VAL A 169 -0.72 -1.01 -0.12
C VAL A 169 -1.39 -2.28 0.41
N ALA A 170 -2.38 -2.74 -0.34
CA ALA A 170 -2.95 -4.09 -0.24
C ALA A 170 -3.01 -4.68 -1.65
N SER A 171 -2.43 -5.87 -1.85
CA SER A 171 -2.20 -6.44 -3.19
C SER A 171 -2.16 -7.96 -3.19
N THR A 172 -2.21 -8.56 -4.39
CA THR A 172 -2.10 -10.01 -4.63
C THR A 172 -1.37 -10.24 -5.96
N ALA A 173 -1.50 -11.41 -6.57
CA ALA A 173 -0.96 -11.76 -7.87
C ALA A 173 0.58 -11.55 -7.94
N LEU A 174 1.07 -10.96 -9.04
CA LEU A 174 2.50 -10.75 -9.27
C LEU A 174 3.16 -9.95 -8.16
N HIS A 175 2.52 -8.90 -7.65
CA HIS A 175 3.12 -8.08 -6.59
C HIS A 175 3.36 -8.93 -5.32
N ALA A 176 2.34 -9.62 -4.80
CA ALA A 176 2.52 -10.46 -3.61
C ALA A 176 3.53 -11.61 -3.83
N SER A 177 3.59 -12.18 -5.03
CA SER A 177 4.55 -13.24 -5.35
C SER A 177 5.99 -12.73 -5.39
N ILE A 178 6.22 -11.52 -5.91
CA ILE A 178 7.53 -10.86 -5.85
C ILE A 178 7.98 -10.70 -4.40
N LEU A 179 7.12 -10.16 -3.54
CA LEU A 179 7.44 -9.95 -2.13
C LEU A 179 7.74 -11.28 -1.42
N HIS A 180 6.89 -12.30 -1.61
CA HIS A 180 7.10 -13.63 -1.05
C HIS A 180 8.46 -14.24 -1.45
N ASP A 181 8.77 -14.30 -2.74
CA ASP A 181 10.01 -14.92 -3.22
C ASP A 181 11.24 -14.06 -2.88
N SER A 182 11.11 -12.73 -2.89
CA SER A 182 12.20 -11.83 -2.51
C SER A 182 12.64 -11.99 -1.06
N GLU A 183 11.71 -12.27 -0.13
CA GLU A 183 12.06 -12.52 1.26
C GLU A 183 12.73 -13.89 1.43
N ALA A 184 12.32 -14.91 0.66
CA ALA A 184 13.03 -16.19 0.63
C ALA A 184 14.48 -16.06 0.12
N LEU A 185 14.75 -15.07 -0.74
CA LEU A 185 16.08 -14.77 -1.27
C LEU A 185 16.93 -13.91 -0.33
N ARG A 186 16.36 -13.33 0.74
CA ARG A 186 17.02 -12.29 1.57
C ARG A 186 18.31 -12.75 2.24
N GLU A 187 18.41 -14.03 2.61
CA GLU A 187 19.63 -14.60 3.20
C GLU A 187 20.76 -14.69 2.17
N THR A 188 20.44 -15.04 0.93
CA THR A 188 21.41 -15.26 -0.15
C THR A 188 21.75 -14.00 -0.94
N ASP A 189 20.79 -13.08 -1.06
CA ASP A 189 20.93 -11.77 -1.68
C ASP A 189 20.25 -10.71 -0.80
N PRO A 190 20.99 -10.05 0.10
CA PRO A 190 20.43 -9.02 0.97
C PRO A 190 20.18 -7.69 0.25
N THR A 191 20.58 -7.57 -1.02
CA THR A 191 20.46 -6.33 -1.80
C THR A 191 19.05 -6.14 -2.36
N MET A 192 18.83 -5.04 -3.08
CA MET A 192 17.59 -4.81 -3.82
C MET A 192 17.46 -5.68 -5.08
N GLU A 193 18.55 -6.29 -5.56
CA GLU A 193 18.53 -7.13 -6.77
C GLU A 193 17.65 -8.39 -6.59
N ARG A 194 17.43 -8.81 -5.34
CA ARG A 194 16.51 -9.92 -5.02
C ARG A 194 15.08 -9.69 -5.52
N PHE A 195 14.60 -8.44 -5.51
CA PHE A 195 13.26 -8.11 -6.01
C PHE A 195 13.17 -8.26 -7.52
N LYS A 196 14.22 -7.90 -8.26
CA LYS A 196 14.29 -8.12 -9.72
C LYS A 196 14.34 -9.61 -10.05
N THR A 197 15.10 -10.38 -9.27
CA THR A 197 15.16 -11.84 -9.42
C THR A 197 13.80 -12.48 -9.16
N ALA A 198 13.12 -12.10 -8.08
CA ALA A 198 11.77 -12.55 -7.77
C ALA A 198 10.74 -12.11 -8.84
N ALA A 199 10.88 -10.91 -9.40
CA ALA A 199 10.06 -10.47 -10.52
C ALA A 199 10.25 -11.36 -11.74
N PHE A 200 11.49 -11.66 -12.13
CA PHE A 200 11.77 -12.56 -13.25
C PHE A 200 11.21 -13.98 -13.04
N GLN A 201 11.23 -14.48 -11.81
CA GLN A 201 10.66 -15.79 -11.46
C GLN A 201 9.13 -15.85 -11.60
N ASN A 202 8.44 -14.71 -11.47
CA ASN A 202 6.98 -14.66 -11.39
C ASN A 202 6.29 -13.96 -12.57
N ILE A 203 7.03 -13.25 -13.44
CA ILE A 203 6.48 -12.39 -14.49
C ILE A 203 5.62 -13.14 -15.54
N THR A 204 5.84 -14.45 -15.71
CA THR A 204 5.06 -15.30 -16.62
C THR A 204 3.82 -15.91 -15.96
N ARG A 205 3.60 -15.70 -14.66
CA ARG A 205 2.45 -16.28 -13.95
C ARG A 205 1.19 -15.49 -14.21
N TRP A 206 0.12 -16.21 -14.48
CA TRP A 206 -1.24 -15.71 -14.51
C TRP A 206 -1.97 -16.30 -13.31
N TYR A 207 -2.68 -15.45 -12.57
CA TYR A 207 -3.27 -15.74 -11.28
C TYR A 207 -4.79 -15.87 -11.43
N TYR A 208 -5.32 -17.03 -11.08
CA TYR A 208 -6.74 -17.33 -11.22
C TYR A 208 -7.51 -16.96 -9.95
N ALA A 209 -8.53 -16.11 -10.11
CA ALA A 209 -9.41 -15.66 -9.05
C ALA A 209 -10.69 -15.04 -9.61
N THR A 210 -11.69 -14.89 -8.74
CA THR A 210 -12.79 -13.96 -8.94
C THR A 210 -12.61 -12.74 -8.03
N VAL A 211 -13.05 -11.57 -8.52
CA VAL A 211 -12.94 -10.30 -7.82
C VAL A 211 -14.29 -9.61 -7.79
N GLU A 212 -14.66 -9.13 -6.61
CA GLU A 212 -15.79 -8.21 -6.42
C GLU A 212 -15.22 -6.83 -6.10
N LEU A 213 -15.66 -5.77 -6.77
CA LEU A 213 -15.31 -4.38 -6.46
C LEU A 213 -16.50 -3.68 -5.84
N PHE A 214 -16.29 -2.97 -4.74
CA PHE A 214 -17.34 -2.30 -3.99
C PHE A 214 -17.24 -0.79 -4.18
N ALA A 215 -18.38 -0.14 -4.41
CA ALA A 215 -18.47 1.31 -4.46
C ALA A 215 -17.94 1.97 -3.18
N ARG A 216 -17.41 3.20 -3.29
CA ARG A 216 -17.10 4.03 -2.12
C ARG A 216 -18.33 4.86 -1.74
N LYS A 217 -18.41 5.19 -0.45
CA LYS A 217 -19.44 6.09 0.07
C LYS A 217 -19.37 7.43 -0.66
N GLY A 218 -20.49 7.92 -1.18
CA GLY A 218 -20.55 9.18 -1.94
C GLY A 218 -21.05 8.97 -3.37
N PRO A 219 -20.19 8.59 -4.34
CA PRO A 219 -20.63 8.27 -5.70
C PRO A 219 -21.56 7.05 -5.78
N GLU A 220 -21.55 6.17 -4.76
CA GLU A 220 -22.32 4.91 -4.70
C GLU A 220 -22.13 3.97 -5.91
N VAL A 221 -21.10 4.22 -6.72
CA VAL A 221 -20.65 3.38 -7.84
C VAL A 221 -19.15 3.16 -7.77
N VAL A 222 -18.66 2.12 -8.45
CA VAL A 222 -17.24 1.92 -8.74
C VAL A 222 -16.84 2.85 -9.88
N GLU A 223 -15.68 3.48 -9.77
CA GLU A 223 -15.17 4.43 -10.76
C GLU A 223 -13.97 3.84 -11.51
N VAL A 224 -13.83 4.13 -12.80
CA VAL A 224 -12.70 3.74 -13.64
C VAL A 224 -12.07 4.98 -14.28
N TYR A 225 -10.75 5.01 -14.38
CA TYR A 225 -10.02 6.08 -15.03
C TYR A 225 -10.19 6.01 -16.55
N ASP A 226 -10.63 7.11 -17.15
CA ASP A 226 -10.64 7.28 -18.60
C ASP A 226 -9.42 8.11 -19.03
N PRO A 227 -8.43 7.52 -19.73
CA PRO A 227 -7.27 8.26 -20.23
C PRO A 227 -7.61 9.34 -21.25
N ALA A 228 -8.74 9.26 -21.95
CA ALA A 228 -9.12 10.24 -22.96
C ALA A 228 -9.58 11.56 -22.33
N THR A 229 -10.32 11.51 -21.22
CA THR A 229 -10.76 12.69 -20.47
C THR A 229 -9.78 13.07 -19.36
N GLY A 230 -8.95 12.13 -18.92
CA GLY A 230 -8.04 12.30 -17.80
C GLY A 230 -8.74 12.29 -16.43
N THR A 231 -9.96 11.76 -16.36
CA THR A 231 -10.81 11.77 -15.15
C THR A 231 -11.33 10.38 -14.81
N PHE A 232 -11.80 10.20 -13.57
CA PHE A 232 -12.58 9.03 -13.21
C PHE A 232 -14.03 9.19 -13.71
N VAL A 233 -14.58 8.10 -14.24
CA VAL A 233 -15.98 7.97 -14.69
C VAL A 233 -16.59 6.72 -14.07
N SER A 234 -17.92 6.59 -14.05
CA SER A 234 -18.56 5.37 -13.56
C SER A 234 -18.11 4.15 -14.36
N HIS A 235 -17.79 3.06 -13.67
CA HIS A 235 -17.48 1.78 -14.29
C HIS A 235 -18.71 1.27 -15.06
N GLU A 236 -18.52 0.76 -16.27
CA GLU A 236 -19.61 0.36 -17.17
C GLU A 236 -20.56 -0.70 -16.56
N SER A 237 -20.02 -1.56 -15.71
CA SER A 237 -20.76 -2.60 -14.98
C SER A 237 -21.23 -2.17 -13.58
N SER A 238 -21.14 -0.88 -13.20
CA SER A 238 -21.55 -0.37 -11.89
C SER A 238 -22.65 0.68 -12.05
N THR A 239 -23.81 0.39 -11.48
CA THR A 239 -24.98 1.29 -11.49
C THR A 239 -25.47 1.52 -10.05
N GLU A 240 -26.35 2.49 -9.81
CA GLU A 240 -26.92 2.72 -8.48
C GLU A 240 -27.70 1.50 -7.95
N ASP A 241 -28.35 0.75 -8.84
CA ASP A 241 -29.11 -0.46 -8.49
C ASP A 241 -28.20 -1.70 -8.33
N GLU A 242 -27.13 -1.77 -9.12
CA GLU A 242 -26.13 -2.85 -9.10
C GLU A 242 -24.72 -2.24 -8.97
N PRO A 243 -24.31 -1.82 -7.75
CA PRO A 243 -23.08 -1.06 -7.56
C PRO A 243 -21.81 -1.91 -7.52
N ILE A 244 -21.95 -3.24 -7.42
CA ILE A 244 -20.84 -4.19 -7.33
C ILE A 244 -20.38 -4.58 -8.73
N VAL A 245 -19.07 -4.54 -8.98
CA VAL A 245 -18.48 -5.01 -10.23
C VAL A 245 -17.83 -6.37 -10.01
N ASP A 246 -18.31 -7.38 -10.74
CA ASP A 246 -17.73 -8.73 -10.76
C ASP A 246 -16.72 -8.88 -11.89
N LEU A 247 -15.52 -9.31 -11.57
CA LEU A 247 -14.45 -9.58 -12.52
C LEU A 247 -13.96 -11.02 -12.36
N VAL A 248 -13.71 -11.68 -13.49
CA VAL A 248 -13.12 -13.02 -13.54
C VAL A 248 -11.72 -12.92 -14.13
N GLY A 249 -10.78 -13.62 -13.50
CA GLY A 249 -9.41 -13.73 -13.97
C GLY A 249 -9.27 -14.52 -15.29
N PRO A 250 -8.04 -14.82 -15.71
CA PRO A 250 -6.81 -14.61 -14.94
C PRO A 250 -6.39 -13.14 -14.81
N PHE A 251 -5.58 -12.87 -13.79
CA PHE A 251 -4.91 -11.59 -13.55
C PHE A 251 -3.40 -11.77 -13.71
N ALA A 252 -2.72 -10.76 -14.23
CA ALA A 252 -1.25 -10.69 -14.22
C ALA A 252 -0.74 -9.80 -13.08
N TYR A 253 -1.50 -8.78 -12.70
CA TYR A 253 -1.14 -7.83 -11.66
C TYR A 253 -2.41 -7.32 -10.96
N PHE A 254 -2.36 -7.14 -9.65
CA PHE A 254 -3.48 -6.62 -8.85
C PHE A 254 -2.95 -5.94 -7.59
N LEU A 255 -3.10 -4.61 -7.52
CA LEU A 255 -2.56 -3.81 -6.43
C LEU A 255 -3.44 -2.59 -6.14
N SER A 256 -3.79 -2.40 -4.88
CA SER A 256 -4.48 -1.21 -4.40
C SER A 256 -3.63 -0.38 -3.44
N THR A 257 -3.76 0.94 -3.52
CA THR A 257 -3.14 1.91 -2.62
C THR A 257 -4.20 2.74 -1.90
N VAL A 258 -3.92 3.20 -0.67
CA VAL A 258 -4.88 3.97 0.13
C VAL A 258 -4.47 5.42 0.42
N ASN A 259 -3.17 5.69 0.64
CA ASN A 259 -2.65 7.05 0.91
C ASN A 259 -1.52 7.47 -0.04
N VAL A 260 -1.15 6.61 -1.00
CA VAL A 260 0.07 6.77 -1.78
C VAL A 260 -0.22 6.71 -3.27
N ASP A 261 0.57 7.46 -4.05
CA ASP A 261 0.58 7.43 -5.52
C ASP A 261 1.74 6.59 -6.10
N ARG A 262 2.68 6.18 -5.23
CA ARG A 262 3.93 5.53 -5.62
C ARG A 262 4.39 4.56 -4.54
N LEU A 263 5.10 3.50 -4.95
CA LEU A 263 5.72 2.56 -4.00
C LEU A 263 7.21 2.83 -3.80
N GLU A 264 7.83 3.57 -4.72
CA GLU A 264 9.21 4.05 -4.67
C GLU A 264 9.24 5.49 -5.20
N PRO A 265 10.30 6.29 -4.98
CA PRO A 265 10.36 7.69 -5.43
C PRO A 265 9.95 7.90 -6.90
N ALA A 266 10.36 7.01 -7.81
CA ALA A 266 10.04 7.10 -9.23
C ALA A 266 8.90 6.17 -9.68
N PHE A 267 8.54 5.13 -8.92
CA PHE A 267 7.56 4.13 -9.33
C PHE A 267 6.12 4.57 -8.97
N ARG A 268 5.53 5.42 -9.82
CA ARG A 268 4.22 6.06 -9.60
C ARG A 268 3.08 5.17 -10.12
N ILE A 269 2.76 4.11 -9.37
CA ILE A 269 1.79 3.08 -9.79
C ILE A 269 0.34 3.57 -9.81
N THR A 270 -0.07 4.50 -8.94
CA THR A 270 -1.44 5.02 -8.82
C THR A 270 -1.44 6.55 -8.91
N PRO A 271 -1.19 7.11 -10.11
CA PRO A 271 -0.82 8.52 -10.26
C PRO A 271 -1.88 9.52 -9.79
N LYS A 272 -3.16 9.12 -9.68
CA LYS A 272 -4.28 9.98 -9.26
C LYS A 272 -4.68 9.80 -7.79
N ALA A 273 -4.01 8.92 -7.03
CA ALA A 273 -4.34 8.67 -5.63
C ALA A 273 -4.12 9.90 -4.73
N LYS A 274 -3.13 10.73 -5.05
CA LYS A 274 -2.81 11.95 -4.29
C LYS A 274 -3.86 13.05 -4.36
N ASP A 275 -4.66 13.07 -5.43
CA ASP A 275 -5.70 14.08 -5.61
C ASP A 275 -6.72 14.01 -4.45
N LEU A 276 -6.82 12.86 -3.77
CA LEU A 276 -7.71 12.60 -2.63
C LEU A 276 -7.20 13.07 -1.27
N LEU A 277 -5.88 13.21 -1.05
CA LEU A 277 -5.37 13.72 0.24
C LEU A 277 -5.73 15.21 0.45
N GLN A 278 -6.26 15.86 -0.60
CA GLN A 278 -6.63 17.27 -0.60
C GLN A 278 -8.14 17.50 -0.56
N GLU A 279 -8.96 16.48 -0.80
CA GLU A 279 -10.43 16.57 -0.76
C GLU A 279 -10.94 16.04 0.59
N ASP A 280 -11.99 16.64 1.15
CA ASP A 280 -12.72 16.19 2.36
C ASP A 280 -13.47 14.84 2.14
N GLY A 281 -12.89 13.96 1.32
CA GLY A 281 -13.47 12.75 0.77
C GLY A 281 -13.45 11.58 1.74
N THR A 282 -14.43 10.71 1.55
CA THR A 282 -14.46 9.36 2.09
C THR A 282 -13.26 8.57 1.58
N ALA A 283 -12.67 7.72 2.43
CA ALA A 283 -11.53 6.89 2.05
C ALA A 283 -11.86 6.04 0.81
N ALA A 284 -10.88 5.92 -0.08
CA ALA A 284 -10.97 5.10 -1.28
C ALA A 284 -9.71 4.27 -1.45
N LEU A 285 -9.82 3.21 -2.23
CA LEU A 285 -8.70 2.43 -2.75
C LEU A 285 -8.53 2.77 -4.23
N ASP A 286 -7.33 3.21 -4.58
CA ASP A 286 -6.87 3.34 -5.96
C ASP A 286 -6.27 1.99 -6.37
N LEU A 287 -6.97 1.26 -7.23
CA LEU A 287 -6.68 -0.12 -7.65
C LEU A 287 -6.17 -0.15 -9.09
N VAL A 288 -5.01 -0.77 -9.30
CA VAL A 288 -4.42 -1.05 -10.60
C VAL A 288 -4.44 -2.56 -10.81
N MET A 289 -5.06 -3.00 -11.90
CA MET A 289 -5.01 -4.39 -12.31
C MET A 289 -4.73 -4.54 -13.80
N ILE A 290 -4.12 -5.68 -14.15
CA ILE A 290 -3.81 -6.05 -15.53
C ILE A 290 -4.35 -7.45 -15.73
N ARG A 291 -5.29 -7.61 -16.66
CA ARG A 291 -5.86 -8.91 -17.05
C ARG A 291 -5.36 -9.30 -18.44
N PRO A 292 -4.57 -10.38 -18.58
CA PRO A 292 -3.99 -10.78 -19.87
C PRO A 292 -5.04 -11.07 -20.94
N MET A 293 -6.21 -11.62 -20.55
CA MET A 293 -7.28 -11.95 -21.50
C MET A 293 -8.02 -10.72 -22.08
N ARG A 294 -7.65 -9.50 -21.68
CA ARG A 294 -8.13 -8.27 -22.35
C ARG A 294 -7.31 -7.89 -23.59
N ASP A 295 -6.13 -8.50 -23.75
CA ASP A 295 -5.33 -8.35 -24.94
C ASP A 295 -6.01 -9.09 -26.11
N PRO A 296 -6.38 -8.40 -27.20
CA PRO A 296 -7.15 -8.99 -28.30
C PRO A 296 -6.37 -10.09 -29.06
N SER A 297 -5.05 -10.17 -28.88
CA SER A 297 -4.21 -11.19 -29.52
C SER A 297 -4.27 -12.57 -28.84
N TYR A 298 -4.75 -12.65 -27.59
CA TYR A 298 -4.87 -13.93 -26.87
C TYR A 298 -6.31 -14.43 -26.84
N VAL A 299 -6.49 -15.69 -27.24
CA VAL A 299 -7.78 -16.39 -27.21
C VAL A 299 -7.84 -17.48 -26.13
N MET A 300 -6.68 -17.87 -25.59
CA MET A 300 -6.57 -18.89 -24.54
C MET A 300 -5.31 -18.68 -23.71
N ASP A 301 -5.31 -19.22 -22.50
CA ASP A 301 -4.12 -19.34 -21.69
C ASP A 301 -3.25 -20.52 -22.17
N SER A 302 -2.02 -20.22 -22.56
CA SER A 302 -0.97 -21.19 -22.87
C SER A 302 0.38 -20.73 -22.32
N GLU A 303 1.34 -21.64 -22.23
CA GLU A 303 2.70 -21.30 -21.78
C GLU A 303 3.37 -20.28 -22.71
N GLU A 304 3.11 -20.37 -24.02
CA GLU A 304 3.58 -19.41 -25.02
C GLU A 304 2.93 -18.05 -24.84
N ALA A 305 1.62 -18.00 -24.59
CA ALA A 305 0.90 -16.75 -24.33
C ALA A 305 1.43 -16.07 -23.06
N ARG A 306 1.62 -16.82 -21.98
CA ARG A 306 2.21 -16.34 -20.72
C ARG A 306 3.62 -15.77 -20.90
N LYS A 307 4.49 -16.46 -21.66
CA LYS A 307 5.85 -15.99 -21.96
C LYS A 307 5.84 -14.72 -22.80
N ALA A 308 5.00 -14.67 -23.83
CA ALA A 308 4.86 -13.48 -24.67
C ALA A 308 4.31 -12.28 -23.88
N PHE A 309 3.36 -12.51 -22.97
CA PHE A 309 2.77 -11.46 -22.17
C PHE A 309 3.71 -10.89 -21.10
N ALA A 310 4.72 -11.65 -20.65
CA ALA A 310 5.70 -11.17 -19.69
C ALA A 310 6.46 -9.93 -20.18
N GLU A 311 6.79 -9.84 -21.47
CA GLU A 311 7.41 -8.66 -22.06
C GLU A 311 6.48 -7.44 -21.99
N LYS A 312 5.18 -7.64 -22.25
CA LYS A 312 4.15 -6.61 -22.14
C LYS A 312 4.02 -6.11 -20.69
N ILE A 313 3.91 -7.00 -19.71
CA ILE A 313 3.87 -6.61 -18.29
C ILE A 313 5.12 -5.81 -17.91
N GLY A 314 6.30 -6.26 -18.34
CA GLY A 314 7.56 -5.55 -18.10
C GLY A 314 7.54 -4.12 -18.66
N ALA A 315 7.07 -3.94 -19.89
CA ALA A 315 6.92 -2.61 -20.50
C ALA A 315 5.88 -1.74 -19.77
N VAL A 316 4.74 -2.31 -19.41
CA VAL A 316 3.65 -1.61 -18.70
C VAL A 316 4.11 -1.14 -17.32
N LEU A 317 4.67 -2.03 -16.50
CA LEU A 317 5.19 -1.64 -15.19
C LEU A 317 6.40 -0.71 -15.32
N GLY A 318 7.23 -0.87 -16.36
CA GLY A 318 8.29 0.08 -16.70
C GLY A 318 7.77 1.49 -16.98
N ALA A 319 6.60 1.64 -17.63
CA ALA A 319 5.98 2.94 -17.87
C ALA A 319 5.49 3.63 -16.59
N ALA A 320 5.26 2.90 -15.48
CA ALA A 320 4.93 3.52 -14.19
C ALA A 320 6.10 4.33 -13.61
N TYR A 321 7.35 4.03 -14.01
CA TYR A 321 8.53 4.86 -13.69
C TYR A 321 8.59 6.17 -14.49
N GLN A 322 7.74 6.33 -15.51
CA GLN A 322 7.65 7.51 -16.35
C GLN A 322 6.45 8.35 -15.92
N ASP A 323 6.44 8.76 -14.66
CA ASP A 323 5.37 9.54 -14.03
C ASP A 323 3.96 8.90 -14.12
N GLY A 324 3.90 7.57 -14.05
CA GLY A 324 2.63 6.84 -14.10
C GLY A 324 2.02 6.74 -15.50
N ALA A 325 2.82 6.82 -16.56
CA ALA A 325 2.34 6.75 -17.94
C ALA A 325 1.64 5.43 -18.32
N HIS A 326 1.83 4.37 -17.53
CA HIS A 326 1.22 3.05 -17.73
C HIS A 326 -0.31 3.08 -17.78
N VAL A 327 -0.96 4.03 -17.07
CA VAL A 327 -2.42 4.15 -17.06
C VAL A 327 -2.99 4.66 -18.39
N ASN A 328 -2.14 5.17 -19.29
CA ASN A 328 -2.55 5.69 -20.61
C ASN A 328 -2.35 4.67 -21.74
N LEU A 329 -1.77 3.50 -21.44
CA LEU A 329 -1.47 2.48 -22.43
C LEU A 329 -2.73 1.74 -22.87
N ARG A 330 -2.84 1.49 -24.18
CA ARG A 330 -3.94 0.77 -24.84
C ARG A 330 -3.39 -0.38 -25.68
N TYR A 331 -4.24 -1.39 -25.90
CA TYR A 331 -3.97 -2.42 -26.91
C TYR A 331 -4.43 -1.94 -28.28
N ALA A 332 -3.58 -2.11 -29.29
CA ALA A 332 -3.99 -2.07 -30.69
C ALA A 332 -4.70 -3.38 -31.09
N GLU A 333 -5.28 -3.44 -32.30
CA GLU A 333 -5.97 -4.64 -32.80
C GLU A 333 -5.08 -5.89 -32.83
N ASP A 334 -3.77 -5.72 -33.06
CA ASP A 334 -2.79 -6.81 -33.06
C ASP A 334 -2.24 -7.17 -31.67
N GLY A 335 -2.76 -6.52 -30.62
CA GLY A 335 -2.33 -6.68 -29.23
C GLY A 335 -1.05 -5.91 -28.88
N SER A 336 -0.45 -5.14 -29.78
CA SER A 336 0.68 -4.27 -29.44
C SER A 336 0.27 -3.15 -28.49
N ILE A 337 1.21 -2.67 -27.67
CA ILE A 337 0.97 -1.58 -26.72
C ILE A 337 1.19 -0.24 -27.43
N THR A 338 0.22 0.65 -27.31
CA THR A 338 0.25 2.01 -27.88
C THR A 338 -0.32 3.03 -26.89
N THR A 339 -0.09 4.32 -27.14
CA THR A 339 -0.73 5.44 -26.43
C THR A 339 -1.87 6.07 -27.23
N GLU A 340 -2.08 5.60 -28.46
CA GLU A 340 -3.08 6.13 -29.40
C GLU A 340 -4.15 5.08 -29.71
N GLY A 341 -5.27 5.51 -30.28
CA GLY A 341 -6.39 4.63 -30.65
C GLY A 341 -7.47 4.50 -29.57
N ASP A 342 -8.49 3.72 -29.89
CA ASP A 342 -9.72 3.50 -29.10
C ASP A 342 -9.82 2.09 -28.49
N GLY A 343 -8.75 1.29 -28.64
CA GLY A 343 -8.67 -0.05 -28.05
C GLY A 343 -8.72 -0.04 -26.51
N PRO A 344 -8.94 -1.22 -25.91
CA PRO A 344 -9.04 -1.35 -24.46
C PRO A 344 -7.74 -0.90 -23.78
N THR A 345 -7.87 -0.28 -22.62
CA THR A 345 -6.72 0.06 -21.79
C THR A 345 -5.97 -1.21 -21.37
N VAL A 346 -4.65 -1.16 -21.33
CA VAL A 346 -3.83 -2.27 -20.83
C VAL A 346 -3.98 -2.40 -19.32
N VAL A 347 -4.02 -1.26 -18.64
CA VAL A 347 -4.22 -1.13 -17.19
C VAL A 347 -5.67 -0.74 -16.92
N GLU A 348 -6.33 -1.50 -16.06
CA GLU A 348 -7.59 -1.12 -15.44
C GLU A 348 -7.25 -0.36 -14.16
N TYR A 349 -7.38 0.97 -14.21
CA TYR A 349 -7.17 1.85 -13.06
C TYR A 349 -8.51 2.26 -12.47
N VAL A 350 -8.86 1.65 -11.35
CA VAL A 350 -10.15 1.75 -10.68
C VAL A 350 -10.02 2.53 -9.38
N ARG A 351 -11.08 3.25 -9.03
CA ARG A 351 -11.28 3.82 -7.69
C ARG A 351 -12.53 3.22 -7.07
N CYS A 352 -12.37 2.65 -5.87
CA CYS A 352 -13.42 1.88 -5.20
C CYS A 352 -13.37 2.06 -3.68
N GLY A 353 -14.42 1.66 -2.97
CA GLY A 353 -14.45 1.62 -1.50
C GLY A 353 -13.81 0.35 -0.94
N GLY A 354 -13.69 -0.69 -1.76
CA GLY A 354 -13.07 -1.95 -1.38
C GLY A 354 -13.06 -2.95 -2.54
N TRP A 355 -12.39 -4.07 -2.32
CA TRP A 355 -12.38 -5.22 -3.22
C TRP A 355 -12.37 -6.52 -2.43
N ALA A 356 -12.96 -7.58 -2.98
CA ALA A 356 -12.79 -8.95 -2.51
C ALA A 356 -12.05 -9.77 -3.58
N TRP A 357 -11.23 -10.71 -3.13
CA TRP A 357 -10.46 -11.61 -3.97
C TRP A 357 -10.64 -13.04 -3.47
N GLU A 358 -11.18 -13.88 -4.32
CA GLU A 358 -11.40 -15.31 -4.08
C GLU A 358 -10.53 -16.10 -5.06
N PRO A 359 -9.38 -16.62 -4.61
CA PRO A 359 -8.45 -17.34 -5.46
C PRO A 359 -9.02 -18.70 -5.89
N ASP A 360 -8.57 -19.17 -7.06
CA ASP A 360 -8.78 -20.56 -7.46
C ASP A 360 -7.97 -21.49 -6.53
N ASP A 361 -8.64 -22.52 -5.99
CA ASP A 361 -8.08 -23.47 -5.03
C ASP A 361 -6.82 -24.20 -5.50
N ILE A 362 -6.61 -24.35 -6.81
CA ILE A 362 -5.41 -25.01 -7.36
C ILE A 362 -4.27 -24.05 -7.69
N ASP A 363 -4.51 -22.73 -7.64
CA ASP A 363 -3.50 -21.70 -7.89
C ASP A 363 -2.87 -21.22 -6.58
N GLU A 364 -1.91 -21.99 -6.06
CA GLU A 364 -1.22 -21.71 -4.79
C GLU A 364 -0.71 -20.26 -4.65
N ARG A 365 -0.32 -19.61 -5.75
CA ARG A 365 0.22 -18.25 -5.70
C ARG A 365 -0.87 -17.18 -5.70
N ALA A 366 -2.07 -17.47 -6.21
CA ALA A 366 -3.24 -16.58 -6.09
C ALA A 366 -3.72 -16.44 -4.64
N HIS A 367 -3.34 -17.37 -3.75
CA HIS A 367 -3.62 -17.31 -2.31
C HIS A 367 -2.73 -16.32 -1.54
N LEU A 368 -1.71 -15.73 -2.15
CA LEU A 368 -0.81 -14.78 -1.48
C LEU A 368 -1.39 -13.36 -1.49
N VAL A 369 -1.44 -12.74 -0.31
CA VAL A 369 -1.86 -11.34 -0.15
C VAL A 369 -0.72 -10.57 0.49
N CYS A 370 -0.40 -9.41 -0.05
CA CYS A 370 0.59 -8.49 0.51
C CYS A 370 -0.11 -7.28 1.15
N ALA A 371 0.23 -6.98 2.40
CA ALA A 371 -0.25 -5.84 3.17
C ALA A 371 0.96 -5.03 3.68
N ASP A 372 1.23 -3.86 3.07
CA ASP A 372 2.42 -3.02 3.35
C ASP A 372 3.76 -3.78 3.33
N GLY A 373 3.85 -4.84 2.54
CA GLY A 373 5.05 -5.70 2.41
C GLY A 373 5.02 -6.96 3.26
N ASP A 374 4.08 -7.10 4.20
CA ASP A 374 3.85 -8.35 4.93
C ASP A 374 3.04 -9.34 4.08
N ILE A 375 3.37 -10.63 4.14
CA ILE A 375 2.74 -11.67 3.33
C ILE A 375 1.81 -12.53 4.17
N LEU A 376 0.55 -12.57 3.74
CA LEU A 376 -0.52 -13.37 4.30
C LEU A 376 -0.94 -14.43 3.27
N THR A 377 -1.57 -15.49 3.75
CA THR A 377 -2.05 -16.58 2.89
C THR A 377 -3.54 -16.80 3.12
N ILE A 378 -4.31 -16.73 2.04
CA ILE A 378 -5.71 -17.10 2.02
C ILE A 378 -5.78 -18.63 2.10
N PRO A 379 -6.50 -19.24 3.06
CA PRO A 379 -6.67 -20.69 3.07
C PRO A 379 -7.48 -21.16 1.86
N THR A 380 -7.31 -22.41 1.42
CA THR A 380 -8.12 -23.04 0.37
C THR A 380 -9.62 -22.91 0.66
N GLY A 381 -10.40 -22.53 -0.36
CA GLY A 381 -11.83 -22.19 -0.28
C GLY A 381 -12.15 -20.91 0.49
N GLY A 382 -11.13 -20.13 0.86
CA GLY A 382 -11.25 -18.85 1.54
C GLY A 382 -11.22 -17.67 0.58
N LYS A 383 -11.39 -16.46 1.13
CA LYS A 383 -11.25 -15.20 0.39
C LYS A 383 -10.68 -14.09 1.26
N VAL A 384 -10.15 -13.05 0.63
CA VAL A 384 -9.81 -11.79 1.31
C VAL A 384 -10.77 -10.70 0.88
N THR A 385 -11.14 -9.82 1.81
CA THR A 385 -11.85 -8.57 1.51
C THR A 385 -11.04 -7.41 2.06
N CYS A 386 -10.71 -6.44 1.23
CA CYS A 386 -10.02 -5.22 1.59
C CYS A 386 -10.98 -4.03 1.48
N THR A 387 -11.07 -3.20 2.50
CA THR A 387 -11.97 -2.03 2.53
C THR A 387 -11.22 -0.78 2.99
N ALA A 388 -11.45 0.35 2.32
CA ALA A 388 -10.95 1.64 2.75
C ALA A 388 -11.73 2.15 3.97
N ALA A 389 -11.00 2.64 4.97
CA ALA A 389 -11.55 3.19 6.19
C ALA A 389 -10.95 4.57 6.48
N THR A 390 -11.81 5.56 6.70
CA THR A 390 -11.43 6.88 7.19
C THR A 390 -11.34 6.87 8.72
N PRO A 391 -10.44 7.65 9.34
CA PRO A 391 -10.45 7.86 10.79
C PRO A 391 -11.83 8.28 11.30
N MET A 392 -12.23 7.79 12.47
CA MET A 392 -13.57 8.06 13.03
C MET A 392 -13.82 9.55 13.29
N ASN A 393 -12.76 10.29 13.66
CA ASN A 393 -12.79 11.73 13.93
C ASN A 393 -11.36 12.28 13.96
N ASP A 394 -11.24 13.59 14.17
CA ASP A 394 -9.95 14.27 14.17
C ASP A 394 -9.06 14.02 15.40
N GLN A 395 -9.60 13.33 16.41
CA GLN A 395 -8.97 13.11 17.72
C GLN A 395 -8.40 11.69 17.89
N THR A 396 -8.58 10.80 16.91
CA THR A 396 -8.25 9.36 17.04
C THR A 396 -7.53 8.82 15.80
N GLY A 397 -6.78 7.73 15.92
CA GLY A 397 -6.08 7.12 14.79
C GLY A 397 -4.74 7.79 14.46
N PHE A 398 -4.29 7.67 13.21
CA PHE A 398 -2.96 8.11 12.78
C PHE A 398 -3.03 9.34 11.88
N ALA A 399 -2.06 10.25 12.03
CA ALA A 399 -1.84 11.36 11.12
C ALA A 399 -0.35 11.57 10.89
N VAL A 400 0.06 12.12 9.75
CA VAL A 400 1.47 12.37 9.42
C VAL A 400 1.71 13.86 9.26
N TYR A 401 2.80 14.38 9.83
CA TYR A 401 3.25 15.74 9.58
C TYR A 401 3.79 15.86 8.15
N ALA A 402 3.14 16.69 7.32
CA ALA A 402 3.44 16.87 5.91
C ALA A 402 3.15 18.28 5.41
#